data_AF-A0A176ZBJ9-F1
#
_entry.id   AF-A0A176ZBJ9-F1
#
_cell.length_a   1.000
_cell.length_b   1.000
_cell.length_c   1.000
_cell.angle_alpha   90.00
_cell.angle_beta   90.00
_cell.angle_gamma   90.00
#
_symmetry.space_group_name_H-M   'P 1'
#
loop_
_entity.id
_entity.type
_entity.pdbx_description
1 polymer ?
#
loop_
_entity_poly.entity_id
_entity_poly.type
_entity_poly.pdbx_seq_one_letter_code
_entity_poly.pdbx_strand_id
1 'polypeptide(L)'
;MDQRTPPHSGDASRTSEPRSPPIGRSGPVGAVQGKPAPGPMKTLSVRAQNVLKELAVELTGEQPPKGTWSPSRELLLALTAERLVTARNCGPHTMREIIDWAQGCGVTIKPAIKAGGSLSEMWSGLIANGAAGALTSSEIVSALQRSIRRKSVRIPIAFQVILVKILLSSFE
;
A
#
# COMPACT_ATOMS: atom_id res chain seq x y z
N MET A 1 -28.76 53.68 16.12
CA MET A 1 -30.15 54.17 16.08
C MET A 1 -30.63 54.03 14.64
N ASP A 2 -31.45 53.05 14.26
CA ASP A 2 -32.84 52.71 14.68
C ASP A 2 -33.81 53.15 13.54
N GLN A 3 -34.78 52.40 12.97
CA GLN A 3 -35.17 50.96 13.01
C GLN A 3 -36.04 50.57 11.76
N ARG A 4 -36.21 49.24 11.57
CA ARG A 4 -37.43 48.49 11.10
C ARG A 4 -38.03 48.63 9.67
N THR A 5 -38.07 47.45 9.03
CA THR A 5 -38.98 46.89 7.98
C THR A 5 -40.38 46.49 8.53
N PRO A 6 -41.31 45.81 7.79
CA PRO A 6 -41.52 45.51 6.34
C PRO A 6 -42.95 46.00 5.90
N PRO A 7 -43.95 45.23 5.34
CA PRO A 7 -44.00 44.15 4.32
C PRO A 7 -45.09 44.28 3.20
N HIS A 8 -44.85 43.73 2.00
CA HIS A 8 -45.83 43.07 1.07
C HIS A 8 -45.01 42.24 0.05
N SER A 9 -45.08 40.91 -0.06
CA SER A 9 -46.20 39.96 -0.27
C SER A 9 -46.74 39.95 -1.71
N GLY A 10 -46.56 38.82 -2.40
CA GLY A 10 -46.88 38.63 -3.82
C GLY A 10 -46.49 37.22 -4.30
N ASP A 11 -47.35 36.24 -4.00
CA ASP A 11 -47.20 34.81 -4.31
C ASP A 11 -47.58 34.49 -5.76
N ALA A 12 -46.81 33.63 -6.45
CA ALA A 12 -47.24 32.97 -7.69
C ALA A 12 -46.41 31.72 -8.06
N SER A 13 -47.16 30.66 -8.40
CA SER A 13 -46.80 29.53 -9.28
C SER A 13 -46.09 28.30 -8.69
N ARG A 14 -46.95 27.30 -8.44
CA ARG A 14 -46.66 25.92 -8.03
C ARG A 14 -46.09 25.02 -9.15
N THR A 15 -45.46 23.94 -8.67
CA THR A 15 -45.44 22.57 -9.23
C THR A 15 -44.89 22.33 -10.64
N SER A 16 -43.76 21.62 -10.66
CA SER A 16 -43.47 20.58 -11.66
C SER A 16 -43.04 19.32 -10.93
N GLU A 17 -43.87 18.29 -10.98
CA GLU A 17 -43.47 16.90 -10.68
C GLU A 17 -42.53 16.40 -11.81
N PRO A 18 -41.68 15.38 -11.58
CA PRO A 18 -42.12 14.07 -12.07
C PRO A 18 -41.62 12.83 -11.28
N ARG A 19 -42.54 11.86 -11.14
CA ARG A 19 -42.34 10.41 -11.37
C ARG A 19 -41.32 9.65 -10.49
N SER A 20 -41.87 8.86 -9.58
CA SER A 20 -41.27 7.60 -9.12
C SER A 20 -41.25 6.53 -10.22
N PRO A 21 -40.16 5.76 -10.40
CA PRO A 21 -40.16 4.44 -11.01
C PRO A 21 -40.25 3.31 -9.97
N PRO A 22 -40.56 2.06 -10.36
CA PRO A 22 -41.25 1.12 -9.49
C PRO A 22 -40.36 0.16 -8.68
N ILE A 23 -40.97 -0.44 -7.66
CA ILE A 23 -40.49 -1.64 -6.97
C ILE A 23 -40.28 -2.76 -8.00
N GLY A 24 -39.04 -3.27 -8.10
CA GLY A 24 -38.63 -4.23 -9.11
C GLY A 24 -37.69 -5.30 -8.57
N ARG A 25 -38.28 -6.38 -8.04
CA ARG A 25 -37.74 -7.74 -7.84
C ARG A 25 -36.38 -7.93 -7.13
N SER A 26 -36.46 -8.75 -6.08
CA SER A 26 -35.34 -9.53 -5.54
C SER A 26 -34.63 -10.35 -6.64
N GLY A 27 -33.29 -10.36 -6.60
CA GLY A 27 -32.38 -11.19 -7.40
C GLY A 27 -31.16 -11.53 -6.54
N PRO A 28 -30.54 -12.72 -6.70
CA PRO A 28 -29.87 -13.37 -5.58
C PRO A 28 -28.51 -12.79 -5.18
N VAL A 29 -28.25 -12.86 -3.88
CA VAL A 29 -26.90 -12.84 -3.31
C VAL A 29 -26.09 -13.97 -3.93
N GLY A 30 -25.06 -13.66 -4.71
CA GLY A 30 -24.33 -14.69 -5.44
C GLY A 30 -23.30 -14.19 -6.44
N ALA A 31 -22.78 -12.97 -6.27
CA ALA A 31 -21.57 -12.54 -6.99
C ALA A 31 -20.36 -13.28 -6.41
N VAL A 32 -20.23 -14.57 -6.76
CA VAL A 32 -18.96 -15.30 -6.68
C VAL A 32 -17.94 -14.39 -7.34
N GLN A 33 -16.90 -13.99 -6.58
CA GLN A 33 -15.78 -13.25 -7.15
C GLN A 33 -15.05 -14.20 -8.09
N GLY A 34 -15.52 -14.26 -9.34
CA GLY A 34 -14.81 -14.86 -10.44
C GLY A 34 -13.43 -14.21 -10.48
N LYS A 35 -12.42 -15.02 -10.15
CA LYS A 35 -11.02 -14.61 -10.12
C LYS A 35 -10.74 -13.84 -11.41
N PRO A 36 -10.34 -12.55 -11.35
CA PRO A 36 -10.19 -11.76 -12.56
C PRO A 36 -9.31 -12.50 -13.55
N ALA A 37 -9.86 -12.82 -14.73
CA ALA A 37 -9.05 -13.36 -15.81
C ALA A 37 -7.89 -12.40 -16.05
N PRO A 38 -6.64 -12.86 -16.21
CA PRO A 38 -5.50 -11.96 -16.39
C PRO A 38 -5.78 -11.04 -17.59
N GLY A 39 -5.98 -9.76 -17.32
CA GLY A 39 -6.10 -8.76 -18.38
C GLY A 39 -4.81 -8.73 -19.20
N PRO A 40 -4.85 -8.17 -20.43
CA PRO A 40 -3.66 -8.06 -21.27
C PRO A 40 -2.54 -7.42 -20.46
N MET A 41 -1.41 -8.14 -20.35
CA MET A 41 -0.31 -7.77 -19.45
C MET A 41 0.17 -6.36 -19.78
N LYS A 42 -0.02 -5.41 -18.86
CA LYS A 42 0.48 -4.05 -19.01
C LYS A 42 1.99 -4.10 -19.17
N THR A 43 2.52 -3.54 -20.25
CA THR A 43 3.97 -3.39 -20.44
C THR A 43 4.52 -2.47 -19.35
N LEU A 44 5.51 -2.94 -18.60
CA LEU A 44 6.22 -2.15 -17.60
C LEU A 44 6.85 -0.91 -18.22
N SER A 45 6.73 0.24 -17.54
CA SER A 45 7.41 1.48 -17.85
C SER A 45 8.93 1.32 -17.80
N VAL A 46 9.66 2.15 -18.54
CA VAL A 46 11.14 2.16 -18.54
C VAL A 46 11.69 2.32 -17.11
N ARG A 47 11.02 3.11 -16.25
CA ARG A 47 11.42 3.26 -14.85
C ARG A 47 11.23 1.97 -14.05
N ALA A 48 10.09 1.29 -14.21
CA ALA A 48 9.85 0.01 -13.54
C ALA A 48 10.81 -1.08 -14.03
N GLN A 49 11.08 -1.15 -15.33
CA GLN A 49 12.10 -2.04 -15.90
C GLN A 49 13.48 -1.76 -15.30
N ASN A 50 13.93 -0.50 -15.25
CA ASN A 50 15.24 -0.16 -14.70
C ASN A 50 15.37 -0.55 -13.21
N VAL A 51 14.35 -0.31 -12.40
CA VAL A 51 14.30 -0.76 -10.99
C VAL A 51 14.46 -2.27 -10.89
N LEU A 52 13.73 -3.02 -11.73
CA LEU A 52 13.82 -4.48 -11.74
C LEU A 52 15.17 -4.98 -12.22
N LYS A 53 15.86 -4.25 -13.12
CA LYS A 53 17.21 -4.60 -13.57
C LYS A 53 18.28 -4.39 -12.51
N GLU A 54 18.19 -3.30 -11.75
CA GLU A 54 19.06 -3.09 -10.57
C GLU A 54 18.84 -4.22 -9.55
N LEU A 55 17.58 -4.55 -9.25
CA LEU A 55 17.24 -5.63 -8.33
C LEU A 55 17.58 -7.05 -8.84
N ALA A 56 17.63 -7.28 -10.16
CA ALA A 56 18.04 -8.55 -10.74
C ALA A 56 19.49 -8.90 -10.35
N VAL A 57 20.38 -7.91 -10.53
CA VAL A 57 21.80 -8.04 -10.19
C VAL A 57 21.99 -8.22 -8.68
N GLU A 58 21.19 -7.52 -7.85
CA GLU A 58 21.27 -7.60 -6.38
C GLU A 58 20.67 -8.89 -5.79
N LEU A 59 19.58 -9.43 -6.36
CA LEU A 59 18.79 -10.51 -5.74
C LEU A 59 19.05 -11.90 -6.32
N THR A 60 19.27 -12.00 -7.64
CA THR A 60 19.47 -13.29 -8.33
C THR A 60 20.82 -13.39 -9.04
N GLY A 61 21.57 -12.28 -9.13
CA GLY A 61 22.78 -12.21 -9.96
C GLY A 61 22.49 -12.26 -11.47
N GLU A 62 21.21 -12.23 -11.87
CA GLU A 62 20.82 -12.16 -13.27
C GLU A 62 21.33 -10.84 -13.87
N GLN A 63 21.96 -10.92 -15.05
CA GLN A 63 22.56 -9.76 -15.72
C GLN A 63 21.71 -9.35 -16.94
N PRO A 64 20.72 -8.45 -16.76
CA PRO A 64 19.72 -8.17 -17.76
C PRO A 64 20.27 -7.38 -18.96
N PRO A 65 19.79 -7.63 -20.20
CA PRO A 65 20.28 -6.97 -21.39
C PRO A 65 19.91 -5.47 -21.43
N LYS A 66 20.65 -4.71 -22.24
CA LYS A 66 20.29 -3.34 -22.61
C LYS A 66 19.11 -3.37 -23.58
N GLY A 67 18.04 -2.64 -23.29
CA GLY A 67 16.78 -2.68 -24.04
C GLY A 67 15.66 -3.47 -23.35
N THR A 68 14.68 -3.96 -24.11
CA THR A 68 13.53 -4.72 -23.58
C THR A 68 13.98 -6.01 -22.90
N TRP A 69 13.47 -6.28 -21.70
CA TRP A 69 13.77 -7.49 -20.92
C TRP A 69 12.54 -7.91 -20.12
N SER A 70 12.32 -9.21 -20.03
CA SER A 70 11.24 -9.82 -19.26
C SER A 70 11.84 -10.42 -17.98
N PRO A 71 11.52 -9.88 -16.79
CA PRO A 71 11.99 -10.41 -15.51
C PRO A 71 11.76 -11.92 -15.35
N SER A 72 12.77 -12.63 -14.85
CA SER A 72 12.66 -14.06 -14.54
C SER A 72 11.64 -14.33 -13.42
N ARG A 73 11.05 -15.53 -13.42
CA ARG A 73 10.12 -15.95 -12.36
C ARG A 73 10.82 -16.05 -11.00
N GLU A 74 12.10 -16.40 -10.99
CA GLU A 74 12.93 -16.45 -9.79
C GLU A 74 13.11 -15.07 -9.17
N LEU A 75 13.43 -14.05 -9.98
CA LEU A 75 13.47 -12.67 -9.52
C LEU A 75 12.11 -12.23 -8.95
N LEU A 76 11.00 -12.52 -9.65
CA LEU A 76 9.66 -12.19 -9.17
C LEU A 76 9.32 -12.82 -7.81
N LEU A 77 9.82 -14.02 -7.53
CA LEU A 77 9.66 -14.69 -6.22
C LEU A 77 10.60 -14.11 -5.14
N ALA A 78 11.79 -13.64 -5.53
CA ALA A 78 12.74 -12.97 -4.64
C ALA A 78 12.32 -11.52 -4.29
N LEU A 79 11.47 -10.90 -5.10
CA LEU A 79 10.95 -9.56 -4.84
C LEU A 79 10.04 -9.53 -3.60
N THR A 80 10.50 -8.78 -2.59
CA THR A 80 9.64 -8.30 -1.51
C THR A 80 9.35 -6.82 -1.71
N ALA A 81 8.19 -6.35 -1.22
CA ALA A 81 7.91 -4.92 -1.27
C ALA A 81 8.87 -4.10 -0.40
N GLU A 82 9.51 -4.69 0.62
CA GLU A 82 10.56 -4.01 1.38
C GLU A 82 11.76 -3.68 0.47
N ARG A 83 12.15 -4.63 -0.39
CA ARG A 83 13.19 -4.47 -1.41
C ARG A 83 12.79 -3.45 -2.47
N LEU A 84 11.54 -3.45 -2.93
CA LEU A 84 11.02 -2.40 -3.82
C LEU A 84 11.08 -1.02 -3.17
N VAL A 85 10.73 -0.88 -1.88
CA VAL A 85 10.86 0.40 -1.17
C VAL A 85 12.34 0.79 -1.00
N THR A 86 13.31 -0.14 -0.84
CA THR A 86 14.76 0.19 -0.81
C THR A 86 15.34 0.58 -2.17
N ALA A 87 14.79 0.05 -3.26
CA ALA A 87 15.37 0.22 -4.59
C ALA A 87 15.46 1.69 -5.01
N ARG A 88 16.59 2.07 -5.61
CA ARG A 88 16.80 3.43 -6.10
C ARG A 88 15.76 3.72 -7.18
N ASN A 89 15.28 4.96 -7.23
CA ASN A 89 14.26 5.42 -8.19
C ASN A 89 12.89 4.69 -8.14
N CYS A 90 12.65 3.76 -7.21
CA CYS A 90 11.36 3.10 -7.03
C CYS A 90 10.39 3.97 -6.21
N GLY A 91 9.76 4.94 -6.87
CA GLY A 91 8.70 5.75 -6.25
C GLY A 91 7.40 4.96 -6.01
N PRO A 92 6.46 5.47 -5.20
CA PRO A 92 5.21 4.76 -4.86
C PRO A 92 4.37 4.33 -6.07
N HIS A 93 4.44 5.07 -7.18
CA HIS A 93 3.78 4.72 -8.44
C HIS A 93 4.49 3.55 -9.14
N THR A 94 5.82 3.59 -9.23
CA THR A 94 6.65 2.51 -9.80
C THR A 94 6.52 1.22 -8.98
N MET A 95 6.47 1.31 -7.65
CA MET A 95 6.25 0.16 -6.78
C MET A 95 4.86 -0.48 -7.04
N ARG A 96 3.79 0.32 -7.11
CA ARG A 96 2.45 -0.19 -7.44
C ARG A 96 2.42 -0.83 -8.83
N GLU A 97 3.02 -0.19 -9.82
CA GLU A 97 3.14 -0.73 -11.18
C GLU A 97 3.83 -2.10 -11.22
N ILE A 98 4.94 -2.27 -10.49
CA ILE A 98 5.66 -3.55 -10.40
C ILE A 98 4.82 -4.62 -9.70
N ILE A 99 4.11 -4.27 -8.62
CA ILE A 99 3.25 -5.20 -7.88
C ILE A 99 2.06 -5.64 -8.74
N ASP A 100 1.37 -4.70 -9.39
CA ASP A 100 0.24 -4.97 -10.29
C ASP A 100 0.69 -5.86 -11.47
N TRP A 101 1.88 -5.60 -12.03
CA TRP A 101 2.47 -6.40 -13.11
C TRP A 101 2.83 -7.82 -12.65
N ALA A 102 3.54 -7.96 -11.52
CA ALA A 102 3.89 -9.26 -10.96
C ALA A 102 2.64 -10.10 -10.64
N GLN A 103 1.58 -9.47 -10.13
CA GLN A 103 0.28 -10.12 -9.93
C GLN A 103 -0.34 -10.58 -11.26
N GLY A 104 -0.22 -9.79 -12.32
CA GLY A 104 -0.59 -10.19 -13.69
C GLY A 104 0.21 -11.40 -14.22
N CYS A 105 1.46 -11.53 -13.80
CA CYS A 105 2.30 -12.72 -14.03
C CYS A 105 2.03 -13.89 -13.06
N GLY A 106 1.03 -13.77 -12.17
CA GLY A 106 0.66 -14.81 -11.21
C GLY A 106 1.53 -14.86 -9.95
N VAL A 107 2.32 -13.83 -9.67
CA VAL A 107 3.19 -13.73 -8.47
C VAL A 107 2.70 -12.61 -7.54
N THR A 108 2.23 -12.98 -6.34
CA THR A 108 1.74 -12.01 -5.36
C THR A 108 2.87 -11.48 -4.48
N ILE A 109 3.44 -10.32 -4.84
CA ILE A 109 4.36 -9.58 -3.98
C ILE A 109 3.56 -8.98 -2.82
N LYS A 110 3.76 -9.48 -1.59
CA LYS A 110 3.10 -8.92 -0.39
C LYS A 110 3.56 -7.47 -0.17
N PRO A 111 2.64 -6.49 -0.04
CA PRO A 111 3.01 -5.09 0.15
C PRO A 111 3.64 -4.85 1.53
N ALA A 112 4.67 -4.02 1.58
CA ALA A 112 5.36 -3.65 2.81
C ALA A 112 4.49 -2.68 3.61
N ILE A 113 4.01 -3.16 4.76
CA ILE A 113 3.44 -2.45 5.91
C ILE A 113 2.98 -1.01 5.60
N LYS A 114 1.72 -0.90 5.16
CA LYS A 114 0.92 0.33 4.96
C LYS A 114 1.75 1.60 4.72
N ALA A 115 2.05 1.86 3.45
CA ALA A 115 2.56 3.14 2.94
C ALA A 115 1.50 4.25 3.06
N GLY A 116 1.20 4.69 4.29
CA GLY A 116 0.23 5.75 4.58
C GLY A 116 0.41 6.43 5.94
N GLY A 117 0.70 5.66 7.00
CA GLY A 117 0.79 6.22 8.37
C GLY A 117 1.99 7.14 8.65
N SER A 118 1.81 8.00 9.65
CA SER A 118 2.88 8.69 10.37
C SER A 118 3.83 7.70 11.05
N LEU A 119 5.01 8.18 11.48
CA LEU A 119 5.90 7.35 12.32
C LEU A 119 5.26 7.05 13.68
N SER A 120 4.44 7.95 14.21
CA SER A 120 3.76 7.75 15.50
C SER A 120 2.79 6.57 15.43
N GLU A 121 1.91 6.53 14.43
CA GLU A 121 0.97 5.42 14.24
C GLU A 121 1.68 4.09 13.96
N MET A 122 2.78 4.12 13.20
CA MET A 122 3.63 2.95 12.96
C MET A 122 4.19 2.41 14.28
N TRP A 123 4.81 3.26 15.11
CA TRP A 123 5.33 2.84 16.40
C TRP A 123 4.23 2.35 17.35
N SER A 124 3.08 3.01 17.40
CA SER A 124 1.93 2.60 18.22
C SER A 124 1.42 1.21 17.83
N GLY A 125 1.31 0.91 16.53
CA GLY A 125 0.93 -0.43 16.05
C GLY A 125 1.95 -1.50 16.43
N LEU A 126 3.25 -1.22 16.31
CA LEU A 126 4.32 -2.15 16.68
C LEU A 126 4.38 -2.41 18.20
N ILE A 127 4.11 -1.39 19.02
CA ILE A 127 4.01 -1.53 20.48
C ILE A 127 2.81 -2.42 20.84
N ALA A 128 1.66 -2.25 20.18
CA ALA A 128 0.50 -3.10 20.37
C ALA A 128 0.77 -4.56 19.95
N ASN A 129 1.38 -4.77 18.77
CA ASN A 129 1.76 -6.12 18.31
C ASN A 129 2.78 -6.77 19.25
N GLY A 130 3.74 -6.01 19.78
CA GLY A 130 4.72 -6.50 20.75
C GLY A 130 4.10 -6.87 22.10
N ALA A 131 3.14 -6.09 22.59
CA ALA A 131 2.37 -6.43 23.80
C ALA A 131 1.49 -7.67 23.60
N ALA A 132 1.01 -7.92 22.38
CA ALA A 132 0.23 -9.11 22.02
C ALA A 132 1.10 -10.35 21.67
N GLY A 133 2.43 -10.25 21.72
CA GLY A 133 3.34 -11.35 21.32
C GLY A 133 3.33 -11.68 19.82
N ALA A 134 2.71 -10.81 19.00
CA ALA A 134 2.52 -11.02 17.56
C ALA A 134 3.54 -10.25 16.68
N LEU A 135 4.56 -9.65 17.29
CA LEU A 135 5.56 -8.83 16.60
C LEU A 135 6.62 -9.69 15.90
N THR A 136 6.81 -9.47 14.60
CA THR A 136 7.74 -10.22 13.76
C THR A 136 9.04 -9.45 13.46
N SER A 137 10.13 -10.18 13.21
CA SER A 137 11.43 -9.58 12.85
C SER A 137 11.38 -8.70 11.59
N SER A 138 10.56 -9.07 10.60
CA SER A 138 10.33 -8.26 9.39
C SER A 138 9.65 -6.93 9.71
N GLU A 139 8.64 -6.91 10.59
CA GLU A 139 8.02 -5.65 11.05
C GLU A 139 9.02 -4.72 11.75
N ILE A 140 9.88 -5.27 12.61
CA ILE A 140 10.94 -4.51 13.29
C ILE A 140 11.92 -3.92 12.27
N VAL A 141 12.43 -4.74 11.34
CA VAL A 141 13.38 -4.30 10.30
C VAL A 141 12.76 -3.22 9.39
N SER A 142 11.53 -3.44 8.90
CA SER A 142 10.78 -2.47 8.10
C SER A 142 10.59 -1.14 8.84
N ALA A 143 10.27 -1.17 10.14
CA ALA A 143 10.07 0.02 10.96
C ALA A 143 11.37 0.83 11.15
N LEU A 144 12.47 0.15 11.49
CA LEU A 144 13.78 0.77 11.66
C LEU A 144 14.28 1.39 10.33
N GLN A 145 14.17 0.66 9.22
CA GLN A 145 14.49 1.18 7.89
C GLN A 145 13.64 2.41 7.54
N ARG A 146 12.34 2.41 7.87
CA ARG A 146 11.44 3.55 7.64
C ARG A 146 11.81 4.76 8.50
N SER A 147 12.28 4.54 9.73
CA SER A 147 12.82 5.60 10.59
C SER A 147 14.09 6.22 10.01
N ILE A 148 15.04 5.39 9.56
CA ILE A 148 16.30 5.81 8.93
C ILE A 148 16.03 6.67 7.68
N ARG A 149 15.14 6.23 6.78
CA ARG A 149 14.77 6.97 5.56
C ARG A 149 14.15 8.34 5.85
N ARG A 150 13.32 8.42 6.90
CA ARG A 150 12.72 9.68 7.36
C ARG A 150 13.65 10.49 8.26
N LYS A 151 14.93 10.09 8.40
CA LYS A 151 15.96 10.70 9.24
C LYS A 151 15.50 10.90 10.70
N SER A 152 14.63 10.01 11.18
CA SER A 152 14.09 10.08 12.53
C SER A 152 14.91 9.19 13.46
N VAL A 153 15.59 9.83 14.41
CA VAL A 153 16.32 9.18 15.51
C VAL A 153 15.40 8.83 16.69
N ARG A 154 14.12 9.22 16.64
CA ARG A 154 13.19 9.12 17.78
C ARG A 154 12.41 7.80 17.74
N ILE A 155 12.99 6.78 18.37
CA ILE A 155 12.32 5.51 18.68
C ILE A 155 11.66 5.64 20.07
N PRO A 156 10.35 5.40 20.24
CA PRO A 156 9.69 5.49 21.54
C PRO A 156 10.24 4.50 22.57
N ILE A 157 10.36 4.92 23.84
CA ILE A 157 10.92 4.12 24.94
C ILE A 157 10.21 2.76 25.08
N ALA A 158 8.88 2.71 24.95
CA ALA A 158 8.13 1.46 25.00
C ALA A 158 8.58 0.44 23.93
N PHE A 159 8.94 0.90 22.73
CA PHE A 159 9.49 0.03 21.69
C PHE A 159 10.95 -0.35 21.96
N GLN A 160 11.76 0.55 22.55
CA GLN A 160 13.12 0.21 23.01
C GLN A 160 13.10 -0.92 24.05
N VAL A 161 12.17 -0.89 25.01
CA VAL A 161 11.98 -1.97 26.00
C VAL A 161 11.63 -3.30 25.32
N ILE A 162 10.78 -3.28 24.28
CA ILE A 162 10.46 -4.48 23.49
C ILE A 162 11.71 -5.02 22.78
N LEU A 163 12.51 -4.16 22.15
CA LEU A 163 13.77 -4.56 21.50
C LEU A 163 14.77 -5.19 22.49
N VAL A 164 14.94 -4.58 23.68
CA VAL A 164 15.83 -5.12 24.71
C VAL A 164 15.36 -6.50 25.19
N LYS A 165 14.04 -6.69 25.40
CA LYS A 165 13.49 -8.01 25.75
C LYS A 165 13.77 -9.07 24.68
N ILE A 166 13.52 -8.74 23.40
CA ILE A 166 13.79 -9.65 22.28
C ILE A 166 15.27 -10.03 22.21
N LEU A 167 16.18 -9.06 22.39
CA LEU A 167 17.61 -9.33 22.41
C LEU A 167 17.99 -10.26 23.57
N LEU A 168 17.55 -9.97 24.80
CA LEU A 168 17.84 -10.81 25.97
C LEU A 168 17.33 -12.24 25.77
N SER A 169 16.09 -12.43 25.31
CA SER A 169 15.53 -13.75 25.00
C SER A 169 16.12 -14.43 23.74
N SER A 170 17.08 -13.79 23.06
CA SER A 170 17.85 -14.40 21.97
C SER A 170 19.27 -14.83 22.40
N PHE A 171 19.68 -14.50 23.64
CA PHE A 171 20.99 -14.83 24.21
C PHE A 171 20.92 -15.78 25.42
N GLU A 172 19.72 -16.19 25.84
CA GLU A 172 19.45 -17.33 26.73
C GLU A 172 19.15 -18.61 25.92
#